data_AF-A0A4Q5X3T3-F1
#
_entry.id   AF-A0A4Q5X3T3-F1
#
_cell.length_a   1.000
_cell.length_b   1.000
_cell.length_c   1.000
_cell.angle_alpha   90.00
_cell.angle_beta   90.00
_cell.angle_gamma   90.00
#
_symmetry.space_group_name_H-M   'P 1'
#
loop_
_entity.id
_entity.type
_entity.pdbx_description
1 polymer ?
#
loop_
_entity_poly.entity_id
_entity_poly.type
_entity_poly.pdbx_seq_one_letter_code
_entity_poly.pdbx_strand_id
1 'polypeptide(L)'
;MGYPSRASEFPNDNASISSGARWLSEQPIGAVAPELPPEPAPASSTVHELVASERFVLGFDDDEPYDGPPLELHLGASGPVVVVRSAERAPEPEPDATPAFRHFENALTRALMARSATRAAAVVPRLLRLQSLTPDSLSPELAASLKSHGYLDENFRYSAKFRDLWAAWSAVLSGSSNDLSACGSTTLDTFGAQLLAALLTVPGGRAEELRRELRRDGIAAFGVLEAA
;
A
#
# COMPACT_ATOMS: atom_id res chain seq x y z
N MET A 1 4.12 -1.63 45.73
CA MET A 1 3.38 -1.62 44.45
C MET A 1 4.12 -0.69 43.51
N GLY A 2 4.80 -1.23 42.50
CA GLY A 2 5.56 -0.45 41.51
C GLY A 2 4.79 -0.39 40.19
N TYR A 3 4.67 0.81 39.62
CA TYR A 3 4.14 1.00 38.28
C TYR A 3 5.24 0.67 37.26
N PRO A 4 4.95 -0.06 36.17
CA PRO A 4 5.90 -0.20 35.07
C PRO A 4 5.94 1.11 34.28
N SER A 5 7.08 1.80 34.36
CA SER A 5 7.42 2.90 33.45
C SER A 5 7.61 2.34 32.05
N ARG A 6 6.88 2.87 31.07
CA ARG A 6 7.04 2.54 29.65
C ARG A 6 8.31 3.23 29.16
N ALA A 7 9.39 2.46 29.01
CA ALA A 7 10.58 2.91 28.30
C ALA A 7 10.29 2.98 26.80
N SER A 8 9.97 4.17 26.30
CA SER A 8 10.13 4.54 24.89
C SER A 8 10.16 6.07 24.78
N GLU A 9 11.23 6.66 25.28
CA GLU A 9 11.62 8.02 24.89
C GLU A 9 13.04 7.92 24.37
N PHE A 10 13.25 8.44 23.15
CA PHE A 10 14.57 8.52 22.57
C PHE A 10 15.49 9.31 23.54
N PRO A 11 16.80 9.00 23.61
CA PRO A 11 17.73 9.61 24.58
C PRO A 11 17.87 11.14 24.50
N ASN A 12 17.22 11.81 23.54
CA ASN A 12 17.31 13.26 23.33
C ASN A 12 16.25 14.10 24.07
N ASP A 13 15.17 13.51 24.59
CA ASP A 13 14.07 14.32 25.16
C ASP A 13 14.20 14.60 26.66
N ASN A 14 15.20 14.03 27.33
CA ASN A 14 15.42 14.25 28.76
C ASN A 14 16.80 14.83 29.06
N ALA A 15 16.87 16.16 29.11
CA ALA A 15 18.08 16.94 29.41
C ALA A 15 18.74 16.59 30.76
N SER A 16 17.97 16.01 31.71
CA SER A 16 18.52 15.58 33.00
C SER A 16 19.35 14.30 32.91
N ILE A 17 19.11 13.47 31.90
CA ILE A 17 19.82 12.19 31.68
C ILE A 17 21.10 12.42 30.85
N SER A 18 21.13 13.45 30.01
CA SER A 18 22.28 13.79 29.16
C SER A 18 23.36 14.65 29.86
N SER A 19 23.06 15.22 31.03
CA SER A 19 24.05 16.01 31.80
C SER A 19 25.18 15.12 32.34
N GLY A 20 26.37 15.26 31.77
CA GLY A 20 27.57 14.51 32.16
C GLY A 20 27.78 13.18 31.43
N ALA A 21 26.85 12.77 30.57
CA ALA A 21 27.02 11.57 29.74
C ALA A 21 27.94 11.86 28.54
N ARG A 22 28.96 11.01 28.33
CA ARG A 22 29.78 11.00 27.11
C ARG A 22 29.39 9.80 26.27
N TRP A 23 28.81 10.05 25.12
CA TRP A 23 28.47 9.01 24.15
C TRP A 23 29.69 8.75 23.27
N LEU A 24 30.30 7.59 23.46
CA LEU A 24 31.41 7.11 22.64
C LEU A 24 30.83 6.13 21.62
N SER A 25 30.86 6.48 20.34
CA SER A 25 30.68 5.50 19.27
C SER A 25 32.04 4.89 18.96
N GLU A 26 32.20 3.58 19.13
CA GLU A 26 33.45 2.89 18.82
C GLU A 26 33.72 2.79 17.31
N GLN A 27 32.71 3.03 16.48
CA GLN A 27 32.83 3.05 15.03
C GLN A 27 32.39 4.41 14.47
N PRO A 28 33.28 5.19 13.82
CA PRO A 28 32.88 6.40 13.11
C PRO A 28 32.04 6.02 11.89
N ILE A 29 30.77 6.43 11.86
CA ILE A 29 29.78 6.11 10.81
C ILE A 29 29.99 6.98 9.55
N GLY A 30 31.24 7.28 9.19
CA GLY A 30 31.60 8.05 7.99
C GLY A 30 32.47 9.28 8.25
N ALA A 31 33.00 9.83 7.16
CA ALA A 31 33.81 11.05 7.18
C ALA A 31 32.93 12.28 7.49
N VAL A 32 33.45 13.21 8.29
CA VAL A 32 32.80 14.49 8.60
C VAL A 32 32.65 15.29 7.31
N ALA A 33 31.43 15.36 6.77
CA ALA A 33 31.12 16.27 5.68
C ALA A 33 30.88 17.67 6.26
N PRO A 34 31.44 18.74 5.66
CA PRO A 34 31.13 20.10 6.05
C PRO A 34 29.64 20.39 5.84
N GLU A 35 29.01 21.04 6.81
CA GLU A 35 27.61 21.47 6.75
C GLU A 35 27.38 22.30 5.48
N LEU A 36 26.45 21.85 4.63
CA LEU A 36 26.01 22.64 3.47
C LEU A 36 25.29 23.90 3.96
N PRO A 37 25.60 25.08 3.41
CA PRO A 37 24.85 26.29 3.72
C PRO A 37 23.37 26.12 3.30
N PRO A 38 22.44 26.76 4.05
CA PRO A 38 21.01 26.64 3.79
C PRO A 38 20.67 27.13 2.37
N GLU A 39 19.98 26.27 1.61
CA GLU A 39 19.53 26.55 0.26
C GLU A 39 18.45 27.66 0.27
N PRO A 40 18.55 28.70 -0.59
CA PRO A 40 17.55 29.75 -0.66
C PRO A 40 16.21 29.21 -1.18
N ALA A 41 15.12 29.58 -0.51
CA ALA A 41 13.76 29.14 -0.83
C ALA A 41 13.39 29.43 -2.30
N PRO A 42 12.76 28.47 -3.02
CA PRO A 42 12.36 28.68 -4.41
C PRO A 42 11.24 29.73 -4.50
N ALA A 43 11.41 30.66 -5.43
CA ALA A 43 10.40 31.67 -5.76
C ALA A 43 9.19 31.00 -6.42
N SER A 44 8.02 31.11 -5.79
CA SER A 44 6.72 30.72 -6.36
C SER A 44 6.46 31.47 -7.67
N SER A 45 6.48 30.76 -8.79
CA SER A 45 5.93 31.23 -10.07
C SER A 45 4.53 30.66 -10.25
N THR A 46 3.53 31.53 -10.09
CA THR A 46 2.12 31.24 -10.40
C THR A 46 1.93 31.39 -11.91
N VAL A 47 1.89 30.27 -12.64
CA VAL A 47 1.49 30.25 -14.06
C VAL A 47 0.01 29.87 -14.12
N HIS A 48 -0.83 30.81 -14.55
CA HIS A 48 -2.22 30.52 -14.91
C HIS A 48 -2.26 29.92 -16.32
N GLU A 49 -2.47 28.60 -16.38
CA GLU A 49 -2.69 27.86 -17.62
C GLU A 49 -4.16 27.96 -18.04
N LEU A 50 -4.40 28.34 -19.30
CA LEU A 50 -5.72 28.47 -19.91
C LEU A 50 -6.31 27.07 -20.14
N VAL A 51 -7.38 26.75 -19.41
CA VAL A 51 -8.15 25.50 -19.55
C VAL A 51 -8.82 25.45 -20.92
N ALA A 52 -8.34 24.56 -21.79
CA ALA A 52 -9.01 24.21 -23.03
C ALA A 52 -10.31 23.43 -22.74
N SER A 53 -11.37 23.70 -23.50
CA SER A 53 -12.71 23.14 -23.34
C SER A 53 -12.71 21.62 -23.14
N GLU A 54 -13.17 21.20 -21.96
CA GLU A 54 -13.32 19.80 -21.59
C GLU A 54 -14.39 19.13 -22.44
N ARG A 55 -14.03 17.98 -22.99
CA ARG A 55 -14.91 17.07 -23.70
C ARG A 55 -15.55 16.17 -22.63
N PHE A 56 -16.81 16.42 -22.29
CA PHE A 56 -17.53 15.61 -21.31
C PHE A 56 -17.79 14.22 -21.87
N VAL A 57 -17.18 13.20 -21.27
CA VAL A 57 -17.51 11.79 -21.50
C VAL A 57 -18.42 11.37 -20.36
N LEU A 58 -19.70 11.12 -20.65
CA LEU A 58 -20.61 10.49 -19.70
C LEU A 58 -20.29 9.00 -19.64
N GLY A 59 -19.47 8.59 -18.67
CA GLY A 59 -19.31 7.20 -18.29
C GLY A 59 -20.44 6.81 -17.34
N PHE A 60 -21.19 5.75 -17.67
CA PHE A 60 -22.12 5.12 -16.74
C PHE A 60 -21.37 3.94 -16.10
N ASP A 61 -20.97 4.08 -14.84
CA ASP A 61 -20.25 3.05 -14.07
C ASP A 61 -21.19 2.10 -13.29
N ASP A 62 -22.49 2.06 -13.64
CA ASP A 62 -23.42 1.15 -12.99
C ASP A 62 -23.46 -0.21 -13.71
N ASP A 63 -22.85 -1.21 -13.08
CA ASP A 63 -23.00 -2.65 -13.37
C ASP A 63 -24.42 -3.18 -13.07
N GLU A 64 -25.37 -2.33 -12.65
CA GLU A 64 -26.76 -2.74 -12.47
C GLU A 64 -27.54 -2.68 -13.80
N PRO A 65 -28.24 -3.77 -14.18
CA PRO A 65 -29.07 -3.76 -15.38
C PRO A 65 -30.23 -2.78 -15.20
N TYR A 66 -30.17 -1.66 -15.92
CA TYR A 66 -31.25 -0.69 -15.98
C TYR A 66 -32.50 -1.33 -16.63
N ASP A 67 -33.52 -1.60 -15.82
CA ASP A 67 -34.81 -2.19 -16.26
C ASP A 67 -35.90 -1.12 -16.54
N GLY A 68 -35.47 0.14 -16.72
CA GLY A 68 -36.35 1.26 -17.02
C GLY A 68 -36.64 1.41 -18.52
N PRO A 69 -37.66 2.20 -18.89
CA PRO A 69 -37.91 2.55 -20.28
C PRO A 69 -36.69 3.29 -20.87
N PRO A 70 -36.39 3.12 -22.17
CA PRO A 70 -35.23 3.72 -22.80
C PRO A 70 -35.19 5.24 -22.58
N LEU A 71 -34.07 5.75 -22.08
CA LEU A 71 -33.84 7.18 -21.89
C LEU A 71 -33.79 7.87 -23.25
N GLU A 72 -34.79 8.71 -23.55
CA GLU A 72 -34.79 9.55 -24.74
C GLU A 72 -33.91 10.80 -24.54
N LEU A 73 -32.65 10.70 -24.93
CA LEU A 73 -31.72 11.83 -25.02
C LEU A 73 -32.17 12.80 -26.13
N HIS A 74 -32.78 13.91 -25.73
CA HIS A 74 -33.14 15.00 -26.64
C HIS A 74 -31.90 15.84 -26.96
N LEU A 75 -31.13 15.40 -27.96
CA LEU A 75 -30.01 16.16 -28.52
C LEU A 75 -30.55 17.32 -29.37
N GLY A 76 -30.45 18.53 -28.84
CA GLY A 76 -30.75 19.75 -29.59
C GLY A 76 -29.83 19.88 -30.81
N ALA A 77 -30.45 19.98 -32.00
CA ALA A 77 -29.86 20.30 -33.30
C ALA A 77 -28.83 19.30 -33.87
N SER A 78 -29.37 18.40 -34.71
CA SER A 78 -28.83 17.80 -35.94
C SER A 78 -27.31 17.92 -36.17
N GLY A 79 -26.57 16.99 -35.59
CA GLY A 79 -25.21 16.63 -35.99
C GLY A 79 -25.10 15.11 -36.16
N PRO A 80 -24.16 14.60 -36.99
CA PRO A 80 -23.98 13.17 -37.16
C PRO A 80 -23.55 12.53 -35.83
N VAL A 81 -24.36 11.58 -35.35
CA VAL A 81 -24.03 10.76 -34.18
C VAL A 81 -22.94 9.78 -34.57
N VAL A 82 -21.70 10.08 -34.20
CA VAL A 82 -20.58 9.15 -34.35
C VAL A 82 -20.63 8.19 -33.16
N VAL A 83 -21.14 6.98 -33.38
CA VAL A 83 -21.00 5.88 -32.42
C VAL A 83 -19.52 5.51 -32.37
N VAL A 84 -18.80 6.11 -31.42
CA VAL A 84 -17.43 5.70 -31.12
C VAL A 84 -17.54 4.33 -30.44
N ARG A 85 -17.41 3.26 -31.22
CA ARG A 85 -17.13 1.94 -30.64
C ARG A 85 -15.87 2.11 -29.82
N SER A 86 -15.97 1.95 -28.49
CA SER A 86 -14.80 1.88 -27.61
C SER A 86 -13.84 0.88 -28.21
N ALA A 87 -12.79 1.38 -28.84
CA ALA A 87 -11.67 0.56 -29.25
C ALA A 87 -11.16 -0.07 -27.96
N GLU A 88 -11.22 -1.40 -27.89
CA GLU A 88 -10.62 -2.19 -26.83
C GLU A 88 -9.20 -1.67 -26.64
N ARG A 89 -9.02 -0.87 -25.57
CA ARG A 89 -7.79 -0.13 -25.32
C ARG A 89 -6.70 -1.19 -25.22
N ALA A 90 -5.77 -1.19 -26.16
CA ALA A 90 -4.62 -2.08 -26.11
C ALA A 90 -4.06 -2.01 -24.68
N PRO A 91 -3.86 -3.15 -24.00
CA PRO A 91 -3.52 -3.18 -22.59
C PRO A 91 -2.31 -2.28 -22.40
N GLU A 92 -2.53 -1.15 -21.74
CA GLU A 92 -1.47 -0.21 -21.41
C GLU A 92 -0.47 -1.00 -20.56
N PRO A 93 0.83 -1.00 -20.91
CA PRO A 93 1.80 -1.84 -20.21
C PRO A 93 1.72 -1.50 -18.73
N GLU A 94 1.31 -2.46 -17.92
CA GLU A 94 1.21 -2.23 -16.48
C GLU A 94 2.59 -1.75 -16.01
N PRO A 95 2.65 -0.62 -15.27
CA PRO A 95 3.92 -0.08 -14.83
C PRO A 95 4.70 -1.19 -14.15
N ASP A 96 5.89 -1.49 -14.69
CA ASP A 96 6.72 -2.57 -14.21
C ASP A 96 6.90 -2.41 -12.70
N ALA A 97 6.37 -3.36 -11.94
CA ALA A 97 6.44 -3.31 -10.48
C ALA A 97 7.91 -3.13 -10.06
N THR A 98 8.19 -2.18 -9.17
CA THR A 98 9.54 -1.88 -8.71
C THR A 98 10.17 -3.10 -8.04
N PRO A 99 11.52 -3.20 -8.00
CA PRO A 99 12.20 -4.31 -7.34
C PRO A 99 11.76 -4.51 -5.88
N ALA A 100 11.54 -3.43 -5.13
CA ALA A 100 11.07 -3.49 -3.74
C ALA A 100 9.65 -4.06 -3.60
N PHE A 101 8.73 -3.66 -4.49
CA PHE A 101 7.38 -4.24 -4.54
C PHE A 101 7.44 -5.75 -4.82
N ARG A 102 8.20 -6.16 -5.84
CA ARG A 102 8.38 -7.58 -6.19
C ARG A 102 9.01 -8.36 -5.05
N HIS A 103 9.98 -7.77 -4.33
CA HIS A 103 10.60 -8.39 -3.17
C HIS A 103 9.59 -8.66 -2.05
N PHE A 104 8.75 -7.68 -1.71
CA PHE A 104 7.70 -7.84 -0.72
C PHE A 104 6.65 -8.90 -1.14
N GLU A 105 6.18 -8.85 -2.38
CA GLU A 105 5.25 -9.85 -2.96
C GLU A 105 5.84 -11.28 -2.89
N ASN A 106 7.13 -11.42 -3.24
CA ASN A 106 7.83 -12.70 -3.20
C ASN A 106 8.04 -13.20 -1.77
N ALA A 107 8.32 -12.32 -0.81
CA ALA A 107 8.48 -12.69 0.59
C ALA A 107 7.17 -13.25 1.17
N LEU A 108 6.03 -12.59 0.89
CA LEU A 108 4.72 -13.08 1.32
C LEU A 108 4.37 -14.43 0.67
N THR A 109 4.56 -14.54 -0.65
CA THR A 109 4.34 -15.79 -1.40
C THR A 109 5.19 -16.93 -0.83
N ARG A 110 6.48 -16.69 -0.57
CA ARG A 110 7.41 -17.67 0.00
C ARG A 110 6.98 -18.12 1.40
N ALA A 111 6.60 -17.19 2.27
CA ALA A 111 6.14 -17.49 3.62
C ALA A 111 4.85 -18.35 3.64
N LEU A 112 3.95 -18.15 2.68
CA LEU A 112 2.75 -18.98 2.49
C LEU A 112 3.09 -20.37 1.94
N MET A 113 3.97 -20.43 0.93
CA MET A 113 4.43 -21.69 0.33
C MET A 113 5.17 -22.57 1.34
N ALA A 114 6.00 -21.97 2.21
CA ALA A 114 6.69 -22.68 3.30
C ALA A 114 5.72 -23.37 4.28
N ARG A 115 4.46 -22.92 4.33
CA ARG A 115 3.37 -23.47 5.14
C ARG A 115 2.38 -24.30 4.34
N SER A 116 2.72 -24.65 3.10
CA SER A 116 1.86 -25.39 2.16
C SER A 116 0.53 -24.69 1.82
N ALA A 117 0.45 -23.37 2.00
CA ALA A 117 -0.74 -22.57 1.70
C ALA A 117 -0.75 -22.09 0.23
N THR A 118 -0.63 -23.03 -0.71
CA THR A 118 -0.46 -22.75 -2.16
C THR A 118 -1.59 -21.92 -2.76
N ARG A 119 -2.84 -22.17 -2.35
CA ARG A 119 -4.01 -21.39 -2.82
C ARG A 119 -3.96 -19.94 -2.34
N ALA A 120 -3.61 -19.71 -1.08
CA ALA A 120 -3.46 -18.37 -0.54
C ALA A 120 -2.28 -17.63 -1.21
N ALA A 121 -1.18 -18.34 -1.48
CA ALA A 121 -0.02 -17.80 -2.20
C ALA A 121 -0.39 -17.31 -3.61
N ALA A 122 -1.24 -18.03 -4.34
CA ALA A 122 -1.72 -17.64 -5.67
C ALA A 122 -2.59 -16.36 -5.67
N VAL A 123 -3.17 -15.99 -4.52
CA VAL A 123 -4.03 -14.81 -4.37
C VAL A 123 -3.22 -13.55 -4.08
N VAL A 124 -2.04 -13.67 -3.48
CA VAL A 124 -1.18 -12.52 -3.08
C VAL A 124 -0.95 -11.54 -4.24
N PRO A 125 -0.53 -11.97 -5.44
CA PRO A 125 -0.30 -11.06 -6.56
C PRO A 125 -1.52 -10.20 -6.92
N ARG A 126 -2.72 -10.79 -6.88
CA ARG A 126 -3.99 -10.12 -7.21
C ARG A 126 -4.39 -9.16 -6.09
N LEU A 127 -4.24 -9.61 -4.85
CA LEU A 127 -4.56 -8.84 -3.65
C LEU A 127 -3.70 -7.59 -3.51
N LEU A 128 -2.39 -7.70 -3.75
CA LEU A 128 -1.46 -6.57 -3.73
C LEU A 128 -1.59 -5.64 -4.95
N ARG A 129 -2.23 -6.09 -6.03
CA ARG A 129 -2.53 -5.23 -7.19
C ARG A 129 -3.95 -4.67 -7.15
N LEU A 130 -4.68 -4.90 -6.05
CA LEU A 130 -6.10 -4.54 -5.91
C LEU A 130 -6.95 -5.04 -7.08
N GLN A 131 -6.58 -6.16 -7.69
CA GLN A 131 -7.34 -6.77 -8.78
C GLN A 131 -8.61 -7.41 -8.23
N SER A 132 -9.71 -7.33 -8.97
CA SER A 132 -10.98 -7.93 -8.55
C SER A 132 -10.80 -9.41 -8.17
N LEU A 133 -11.27 -9.77 -6.98
CA LEU A 133 -11.27 -11.16 -6.48
C LEU A 133 -12.66 -11.73 -6.68
N THR A 134 -12.74 -12.83 -7.42
CA THR A 134 -14.00 -13.56 -7.60
C THR A 134 -14.20 -14.52 -6.43
N PRO A 135 -15.45 -14.77 -5.99
CA PRO A 135 -15.73 -15.72 -4.91
C PRO A 135 -15.17 -17.12 -5.21
N ASP A 136 -15.17 -17.53 -6.48
CA ASP A 136 -14.64 -18.82 -6.93
C ASP A 136 -13.10 -18.93 -6.81
N SER A 137 -12.41 -17.80 -6.74
CA SER A 137 -10.94 -17.78 -6.61
C SER A 137 -10.45 -17.91 -5.16
N LEU A 138 -11.35 -17.79 -4.17
CA LEU A 138 -11.03 -17.84 -2.76
C LEU A 138 -11.66 -19.07 -2.11
N SER A 139 -10.97 -19.69 -1.15
CA SER A 139 -11.65 -20.65 -0.28
C SER A 139 -12.64 -19.90 0.63
N PRO A 140 -13.77 -20.51 1.03
CA PRO A 140 -14.74 -19.85 1.91
C PRO A 140 -14.12 -19.43 3.26
N GLU A 141 -13.20 -20.23 3.80
CA GLU A 141 -12.46 -19.94 5.03
C GLU A 141 -11.54 -18.72 4.86
N LEU A 142 -10.84 -18.65 3.73
CA LEU A 142 -9.96 -17.52 3.40
C LEU A 142 -10.77 -16.24 3.23
N ALA A 143 -11.90 -16.32 2.52
CA ALA A 143 -12.82 -15.19 2.34
C ALA A 143 -13.36 -14.69 3.68
N ALA A 144 -13.82 -15.60 4.55
CA ALA A 144 -14.28 -15.25 5.89
C ALA A 144 -13.18 -14.59 6.73
N SER A 145 -11.94 -15.09 6.65
CA SER A 145 -10.80 -14.50 7.37
C SER A 145 -10.43 -13.12 6.85
N LEU A 146 -10.42 -12.90 5.53
CA LEU A 146 -10.15 -11.58 4.94
C LEU A 146 -11.25 -10.58 5.30
N LYS A 147 -12.52 -11.01 5.32
CA LYS A 147 -13.65 -10.20 5.80
C LYS A 147 -13.52 -9.86 7.29
N SER A 148 -13.19 -10.84 8.15
CA SER A 148 -13.06 -10.61 9.59
C SER A 148 -11.93 -9.64 9.96
N HIS A 149 -10.87 -9.59 9.14
CA HIS A 149 -9.78 -8.62 9.30
C HIS A 149 -10.08 -7.26 8.66
N GLY A 150 -11.23 -7.12 7.98
CA GLY A 150 -11.66 -5.87 7.34
C GLY A 150 -10.88 -5.56 6.06
N TYR A 151 -10.29 -6.56 5.39
CA TYR A 151 -9.65 -6.37 4.08
C TYR A 151 -10.65 -6.40 2.93
N LEU A 152 -11.69 -7.22 3.06
CA LEU A 152 -12.79 -7.33 2.10
C LEU A 152 -14.13 -7.00 2.77
N ASP A 153 -15.06 -6.45 1.99
CA ASP A 153 -16.46 -6.30 2.38
C ASP A 153 -17.30 -7.55 2.04
N GLU A 154 -18.61 -7.49 2.27
CA GLU A 154 -19.51 -8.63 1.98
C GLU A 154 -19.56 -9.02 0.50
N ASN A 155 -19.29 -8.06 -0.39
CA ASN A 155 -19.34 -8.18 -1.84
C ASN A 155 -17.97 -8.48 -2.47
N PHE A 156 -16.98 -8.91 -1.66
CA PHE A 156 -15.62 -9.19 -2.11
C PHE A 156 -14.88 -7.96 -2.68
N ARG A 157 -15.33 -6.75 -2.34
CA ARG A 157 -14.61 -5.51 -2.67
C ARG A 157 -13.63 -5.18 -1.56
N TYR A 158 -12.49 -4.60 -1.93
CA TYR A 158 -11.52 -4.13 -0.96
C TYR A 158 -12.08 -3.01 -0.11
N SER A 159 -11.93 -3.10 1.21
CA SER A 159 -12.35 -2.02 2.11
C SER A 159 -11.56 -0.74 1.83
N ALA A 160 -12.19 0.42 2.02
CA ALA A 160 -11.52 1.72 1.86
C ALA A 160 -10.23 1.79 2.71
N LYS A 161 -10.33 1.38 3.98
CA LYS A 161 -9.18 1.33 4.91
C LYS A 161 -8.01 0.50 4.36
N PHE A 162 -8.29 -0.67 3.78
CA PHE A 162 -7.24 -1.51 3.20
C PHE A 162 -6.65 -0.87 1.94
N ARG A 163 -7.49 -0.34 1.04
CA ARG A 163 -7.03 0.33 -0.18
C ARG A 163 -6.14 1.53 0.12
N ASP A 164 -6.56 2.38 1.06
CA ASP A 164 -5.82 3.60 1.42
C ASP A 164 -4.47 3.27 2.06
N LEU A 165 -4.46 2.33 3.03
CA LEU A 165 -3.24 1.86 3.67
C LEU A 165 -2.29 1.20 2.67
N TRP A 166 -2.83 0.38 1.77
CA TRP A 166 -2.02 -0.29 0.76
C TRP A 166 -1.52 0.68 -0.32
N ALA A 167 -2.31 1.67 -0.73
CA ALA A 167 -1.88 2.71 -1.65
C ALA A 167 -0.72 3.54 -1.08
N ALA A 168 -0.75 3.84 0.23
CA ALA A 168 0.37 4.48 0.90
C ALA A 168 1.64 3.61 0.84
N TRP A 169 1.53 2.31 1.17
CA TRP A 169 2.67 1.39 1.09
C TRP A 169 3.17 1.15 -0.33
N SER A 170 2.28 1.03 -1.31
CA SER A 170 2.66 0.81 -2.69
C SER A 170 3.40 2.02 -3.25
N ALA A 171 2.98 3.25 -2.91
CA ALA A 171 3.67 4.48 -3.26
C ALA A 171 5.09 4.56 -2.64
N VAL A 172 5.25 4.08 -1.41
CA VAL A 172 6.58 3.99 -0.75
C VAL A 172 7.45 2.94 -1.41
N LEU A 173 6.91 1.75 -1.66
CA LEU A 173 7.63 0.65 -2.31
C LEU A 173 7.96 0.95 -3.79
N SER A 174 7.16 1.78 -4.45
CA SER A 174 7.45 2.25 -5.80
C SER A 174 8.47 3.39 -5.85
N GLY A 175 8.85 3.95 -4.70
CA GLY A 175 9.66 5.17 -4.62
C GLY A 175 8.93 6.43 -5.07
N SER A 176 7.61 6.36 -5.29
CA SER A 176 6.78 7.52 -5.68
C SER A 176 6.49 8.45 -4.50
N SER A 177 6.59 7.95 -3.26
CA SER A 177 6.44 8.74 -2.03
C SER A 177 7.51 8.35 -1.02
N ASN A 178 8.09 9.33 -0.34
CA ASN A 178 8.94 9.13 0.83
C ASN A 178 8.20 9.43 2.14
N ASP A 179 6.93 9.82 2.07
CA ASP A 179 6.12 10.15 3.24
C ASP A 179 5.46 8.90 3.82
N LEU A 180 5.87 8.55 5.04
CA LEU A 180 5.32 7.44 5.81
C LEU A 180 4.09 7.83 6.65
N SER A 181 3.74 9.12 6.71
CA SER A 181 2.61 9.60 7.51
C SER A 181 1.28 8.96 7.09
N ALA A 182 1.10 8.73 5.79
CA ALA A 182 -0.07 8.08 5.22
C ALA A 182 -0.19 6.59 5.58
N CYS A 183 0.93 5.93 5.93
CA CYS A 183 0.93 4.54 6.41
C CYS A 183 0.43 4.42 7.86
N GLY A 184 0.26 5.56 8.55
CA GLY A 184 -0.14 5.63 9.95
C GLY A 184 0.93 5.09 10.89
N SER A 185 0.52 4.43 11.97
CA SER A 185 1.42 3.81 12.94
C SER A 185 1.82 2.38 12.59
N THR A 186 1.31 1.85 11.47
CA THR A 186 1.59 0.47 11.05
C THR A 186 2.91 0.47 10.31
N THR A 187 3.79 -0.49 10.62
CA THR A 187 5.05 -0.71 9.90
C THR A 187 4.86 -1.79 8.82
N LEU A 188 5.67 -1.79 7.76
CA LEU A 188 5.46 -2.69 6.61
C LEU A 188 5.49 -4.18 7.02
N ASP A 189 6.42 -4.54 7.91
CA ASP A 189 6.52 -5.88 8.49
C ASP A 189 5.29 -6.27 9.34
N THR A 190 4.69 -5.32 10.06
CA THR A 190 3.46 -5.54 10.84
C THR A 190 2.27 -5.74 9.91
N PHE A 191 2.14 -4.89 8.88
CA PHE A 191 1.10 -5.03 7.86
C PHE A 191 1.20 -6.38 7.14
N GLY A 192 2.40 -6.73 6.65
CA GLY A 192 2.65 -8.01 5.99
C GLY A 192 2.36 -9.21 6.90
N ALA A 193 2.73 -9.15 8.17
CA ALA A 193 2.47 -10.22 9.13
C ALA A 193 0.97 -10.40 9.42
N GLN A 194 0.21 -9.30 9.55
CA GLN A 194 -1.25 -9.34 9.72
C GLN A 194 -1.94 -9.91 8.47
N LEU A 195 -1.48 -9.49 7.28
CA LEU A 195 -1.98 -10.03 6.02
C LEU A 195 -1.69 -11.54 5.90
N LEU A 196 -0.47 -11.98 6.24
CA LEU A 196 -0.13 -13.41 6.28
C LEU A 196 -1.00 -14.19 7.28
N ALA A 197 -1.26 -13.62 8.46
CA ALA A 197 -2.10 -14.27 9.46
C ALA A 197 -3.53 -14.49 8.93
N ALA A 198 -4.10 -13.49 8.27
CA ALA A 198 -5.40 -13.60 7.62
C ALA A 198 -5.39 -14.63 6.47
N LEU A 199 -4.35 -14.60 5.62
CA LEU A 199 -4.22 -15.53 4.50
C LEU A 199 -4.02 -16.99 4.93
N LEU A 200 -3.37 -17.20 6.06
CA LEU A 200 -3.18 -18.52 6.67
C LEU A 200 -4.37 -18.95 7.53
N THR A 201 -5.39 -18.09 7.70
CA THR A 201 -6.53 -18.32 8.60
C THR A 201 -6.11 -18.66 10.04
N VAL A 202 -4.94 -18.16 10.47
CA VAL A 202 -4.41 -18.41 11.82
C VAL A 202 -4.79 -17.29 12.78
N PRO A 203 -4.93 -17.57 14.08
CA PRO A 203 -5.17 -16.54 15.07
C PRO A 203 -4.06 -15.47 15.06
N GLY A 204 -4.43 -14.21 15.29
CA GLY A 204 -3.50 -13.07 15.30
C GLY A 204 -2.34 -13.19 16.29
N GLY A 205 -2.40 -14.10 17.27
CA GLY A 205 -1.28 -14.39 18.19
C GLY A 205 -0.01 -14.88 17.49
N ARG A 206 -0.09 -15.38 16.25
CA ARG A 206 1.09 -15.77 15.45
C ARG A 206 1.69 -14.63 14.62
N ALA A 207 1.12 -13.43 14.66
CA ALA A 207 1.61 -12.29 13.89
C ALA A 207 3.07 -11.95 14.21
N GLU A 208 3.51 -12.06 15.48
CA GLU A 208 4.91 -11.79 15.85
C GLU A 208 5.89 -12.82 15.29
N GLU A 209 5.50 -14.08 15.16
CA GLU A 209 6.33 -15.13 14.52
C GLU A 209 6.50 -14.82 13.02
N LEU A 210 5.39 -14.51 12.34
CA LEU A 210 5.37 -14.13 10.92
C LEU A 210 6.17 -12.85 10.67
N ARG A 211 6.08 -11.88 11.58
CA ARG A 211 6.85 -10.64 11.51
C ARG A 211 8.36 -10.88 11.59
N ARG A 212 8.81 -11.78 12.49
CA ARG A 212 10.23 -12.17 12.58
C ARG A 212 10.72 -12.85 11.32
N GLU A 213 9.87 -13.65 10.68
CA GLU A 213 10.19 -14.30 9.40
C GLU A 213 10.31 -13.28 8.27
N LEU A 214 9.36 -12.34 8.15
CA LEU A 214 9.44 -11.26 7.16
C LEU A 214 10.71 -10.41 7.31
N ARG A 215 11.11 -10.12 8.56
CA ARG A 215 12.38 -9.43 8.84
C ARG A 215 13.61 -10.22 8.44
N ARG A 216 13.60 -11.54 8.61
CA ARG A 216 14.68 -12.43 8.15
C ARG A 216 14.81 -12.38 6.63
N ASP A 217 13.70 -12.16 5.93
CA ASP A 217 13.63 -11.97 4.48
C ASP A 217 13.90 -10.51 4.04
N GLY A 218 14.34 -9.63 4.96
CA GLY A 218 14.71 -8.24 4.67
C GLY A 218 13.55 -7.24 4.63
N ILE A 219 12.33 -7.65 4.99
CA ILE A 219 11.18 -6.75 5.13
C ILE A 219 11.23 -6.09 6.52
N ALA A 220 11.71 -4.85 6.57
CA ALA A 220 11.87 -4.10 7.81
C ALA A 220 10.69 -3.17 8.08
N ALA A 221 10.73 -2.50 9.24
CA ALA A 221 9.65 -1.61 9.68
C ALA A 221 9.41 -0.40 8.75
N PHE A 222 10.48 0.10 8.11
CA PHE A 222 10.47 1.31 7.30
C PHE A 222 10.66 1.04 5.79
N GLY A 223 10.59 -0.21 5.35
CA GLY A 223 10.75 -0.59 3.95
C GLY A 223 11.55 -1.86 3.72
N VAL A 224 11.85 -2.14 2.45
CA VAL A 224 12.76 -3.21 2.04
C VAL A 224 14.18 -2.66 2.14
N LEU A 225 14.97 -3.17 3.08
CA LEU A 225 16.41 -2.93 3.03
C LEU A 225 16.91 -3.65 1.78
N GLU A 226 17.47 -2.93 0.80
CA GLU A 226 18.18 -3.59 -0.28
C GLU A 226 19.22 -4.52 0.36
N ALA A 227 19.02 -5.82 0.20
CA ALA A 227 19.99 -6.81 0.62
C ALA A 227 21.22 -6.62 -0.28
N ALA A 228 22.22 -5.93 0.26
CA ALA A 228 23.52 -5.71 -0.35
C ALA A 228 24.24 -7.04 -0.65
#